data_AF-A0A1G7HFM5-F1
#
_entry.id   AF-A0A1G7HFM5-F1
#
_cell.length_a   1.000
_cell.length_b   1.000
_cell.length_c   1.000
_cell.angle_alpha   90.00
_cell.angle_beta   90.00
_cell.angle_gamma   90.00
#
_symmetry.space_group_name_H-M   'P 1'
#
loop_
_entity.id
_entity.type
_entity.pdbx_description
1 polymer ?
#
loop_
_entity_poly.entity_id
_entity_poly.type
_entity_poly.pdbx_seq_one_letter_code
_entity_poly.pdbx_strand_id
1 'polypeptide(L)'
;MKPKNSKERRTSFLKFLGLFIVTVAMILLAVYFNFKVPSKENNLLREQSKVIKQEMEFQGNFFEEMKKVKRMIDSLEVPGAQINYESKLISSKLVEMQQSIPTADSTYLYDMHTSIVDLYVEMMDNKEKLRSLSDAEGTIEEYKDALKQCREDLKQAERELRSRN
;
A
#
# COMPACT_ATOMS: atom_id res chain seq x y z
N MET A 1 72.44 -54.93 14.02
CA MET A 1 73.05 -53.64 14.43
C MET A 1 71.95 -52.58 14.49
N LYS A 2 71.71 -51.94 15.64
CA LYS A 2 70.77 -50.80 15.71
C LYS A 2 71.43 -49.58 15.03
N PRO A 3 70.74 -48.87 14.12
CA PRO A 3 71.33 -47.73 13.44
C PRO A 3 71.71 -46.63 14.44
N LYS A 4 72.96 -46.16 14.36
CA LYS A 4 73.55 -45.13 15.25
C LYS A 4 72.76 -43.81 15.23
N ASN A 5 72.03 -43.54 14.14
CA ASN A 5 71.17 -42.36 13.97
C ASN A 5 69.67 -42.61 14.29
N SER A 6 69.34 -43.37 15.32
CA SER A 6 67.93 -43.58 15.71
C SER A 6 67.32 -42.34 16.42
N LYS A 7 68.14 -41.58 17.16
CA LYS A 7 67.70 -40.39 17.90
C LYS A 7 67.42 -39.18 17.00
N GLU A 8 68.27 -38.87 16.02
CA GLU A 8 68.01 -37.74 15.12
C GLU A 8 66.85 -38.09 14.17
N ARG A 9 66.73 -39.34 13.70
CA ARG A 9 65.56 -39.79 12.92
C ARG A 9 64.24 -39.59 13.66
N ARG A 10 64.17 -39.93 14.94
CA ARG A 10 62.95 -39.72 15.77
C ARG A 10 62.65 -38.23 15.95
N THR A 11 63.68 -37.41 16.12
CA THR A 11 63.54 -35.96 16.29
C THR A 11 63.08 -35.29 15.00
N SER A 12 63.66 -35.65 13.87
CA SER A 12 63.24 -35.16 12.54
C SER A 12 61.84 -35.61 12.19
N PHE A 13 61.46 -36.84 12.54
CA PHE A 13 60.08 -37.33 12.37
C PHE A 13 59.09 -36.55 13.23
N LEU A 14 59.41 -36.27 14.51
CA LEU A 14 58.56 -35.46 15.38
C LEU A 14 58.39 -34.02 14.88
N LYS A 15 59.48 -33.40 14.36
CA LYS A 15 59.42 -32.07 13.73
C LYS A 15 58.54 -32.09 12.47
N PHE A 16 58.69 -33.10 11.62
CA PHE A 16 57.85 -33.29 10.44
C PHE A 16 56.38 -33.51 10.81
N LEU A 17 56.11 -34.36 11.80
CA LEU A 17 54.76 -34.63 12.29
C LEU A 17 54.11 -33.38 12.89
N GLY A 18 54.87 -32.59 13.66
CA GLY A 18 54.40 -31.30 14.17
C GLY A 18 54.05 -30.33 13.05
N LEU A 19 54.94 -30.19 12.05
CA LEU A 19 54.68 -29.36 10.88
C LEU A 19 53.45 -29.83 10.10
N PHE A 20 53.30 -31.15 9.91
CA PHE A 20 52.16 -31.76 9.23
C PHE A 20 50.83 -31.48 9.95
N ILE A 21 50.80 -31.58 11.28
CA ILE A 21 49.60 -31.26 12.06
C ILE A 21 49.25 -29.78 11.91
N VAL A 22 50.23 -28.89 11.95
CA VAL A 22 50.03 -27.44 11.79
C VAL A 22 49.47 -27.11 10.40
N THR A 23 50.03 -27.71 9.34
CA THR A 23 49.54 -27.46 7.97
C THR A 23 48.13 -28.02 7.76
N VAL A 24 47.84 -29.23 8.24
CA VAL A 24 46.49 -29.81 8.18
C VAL A 24 45.50 -28.96 8.98
N ALA A 25 45.86 -28.50 10.18
CA ALA A 25 45.00 -27.63 10.98
C ALA A 25 44.71 -26.30 10.27
N MET A 26 45.71 -25.68 9.64
CA MET A 26 45.52 -24.47 8.84
C MET A 26 44.57 -24.70 7.66
N ILE A 27 44.71 -25.83 6.95
CA ILE A 27 43.81 -26.18 5.83
C ILE A 27 42.38 -26.38 6.34
N LEU A 28 42.19 -27.11 7.44
CA LEU A 28 40.88 -27.33 8.03
C LEU A 28 40.21 -26.03 8.49
N LEU A 29 40.98 -25.11 9.09
CA LEU A 29 40.48 -23.78 9.46
C LEU A 29 40.09 -22.97 8.22
N ALA A 30 40.92 -22.96 7.17
CA ALA A 30 40.62 -22.25 5.94
C ALA A 30 39.33 -22.77 5.28
N VAL A 31 39.18 -24.10 5.20
CA VAL A 31 37.96 -24.74 4.70
C VAL A 31 36.76 -24.41 5.58
N TYR A 32 36.90 -24.49 6.90
CA TYR A 32 35.82 -24.17 7.84
C TYR A 32 35.30 -22.73 7.68
N PHE A 33 36.20 -21.74 7.59
CA PHE A 33 35.80 -20.35 7.36
C PHE A 33 35.20 -20.15 5.96
N ASN A 34 35.74 -20.82 4.94
CA ASN A 34 35.21 -20.76 3.58
C ASN A 34 33.76 -21.27 3.48
N PHE A 35 33.36 -22.28 4.26
CA PHE A 35 31.98 -22.80 4.25
C PHE A 35 31.05 -22.07 5.24
N LYS A 36 31.56 -21.60 6.38
CA LYS A 36 30.74 -20.95 7.42
C LYS A 36 30.29 -19.54 7.05
N VAL A 37 31.13 -18.76 6.36
CA VAL A 37 30.79 -17.39 5.92
C VAL A 37 29.62 -17.40 4.93
N PRO A 38 29.64 -18.21 3.85
CA PRO A 38 28.50 -18.32 2.92
C PRO A 38 27.21 -18.77 3.59
N SER A 39 27.28 -19.63 4.62
CA SER A 39 26.07 -20.06 5.33
C SER A 39 25.40 -18.91 6.09
N LYS A 40 26.18 -18.03 6.73
CA LYS A 40 25.63 -16.85 7.41
C LYS A 40 25.06 -15.84 6.43
N GLU A 41 25.78 -15.56 5.34
CA GLU A 41 25.31 -14.66 4.28
C GLU A 41 24.01 -15.19 3.64
N ASN A 42 23.94 -16.49 3.32
CA ASN A 42 22.73 -17.09 2.76
C ASN A 42 21.55 -17.01 3.74
N ASN A 43 21.78 -17.18 5.04
CA ASN A 43 20.72 -17.02 6.04
C ASN A 43 20.21 -15.57 6.10
N LEU A 44 21.11 -14.59 6.12
CA LEU A 44 20.73 -13.17 6.08
C LEU A 44 19.98 -12.80 4.80
N LEU A 45 20.44 -13.29 3.65
CA LEU A 45 19.77 -13.08 2.36
C LEU A 45 18.37 -13.71 2.33
N ARG A 46 18.19 -14.88 2.95
CA ARG A 46 16.87 -15.51 3.08
C ARG A 46 15.94 -14.70 3.97
N GLU A 47 16.43 -14.16 5.08
CA GLU A 47 15.65 -13.28 5.96
C GLU A 47 15.23 -12.01 5.23
N GLN A 48 16.16 -11.33 4.55
CA GLN A 48 15.85 -10.14 3.74
C GLN A 48 14.85 -10.46 2.62
N SER A 49 15.02 -11.58 1.92
CA SER A 49 14.09 -12.00 0.87
C SER A 49 12.69 -12.26 1.43
N LYS A 50 12.57 -12.77 2.65
CA LYS A 50 11.27 -12.97 3.30
C LYS A 50 10.56 -11.64 3.57
N VAL A 51 11.28 -10.65 4.11
CA VAL A 51 10.73 -9.31 4.36
C VAL A 51 10.28 -8.67 3.06
N ILE A 52 11.12 -8.71 2.00
CA ILE A 52 10.77 -8.15 0.69
C ILE A 52 9.53 -8.83 0.10
N LYS A 53 9.42 -10.16 0.22
CA LYS A 53 8.23 -10.88 -0.28
C LYS A 53 6.95 -10.49 0.45
N GLN A 54 7.02 -10.34 1.77
CA GLN A 54 5.89 -9.88 2.58
C GLN A 54 5.47 -8.46 2.19
N GLU A 55 6.45 -7.58 1.98
CA GLU A 55 6.21 -6.21 1.51
C GLU A 55 5.57 -6.20 0.11
N MET A 56 6.09 -6.98 -0.83
CA MET A 56 5.50 -7.09 -2.18
C MET A 56 4.07 -7.64 -2.16
N GLU A 57 3.80 -8.62 -1.31
CA GLU A 57 2.46 -9.18 -1.13
C GLU A 57 1.49 -8.14 -0.56
N PHE A 58 1.92 -7.41 0.48
CA PHE A 58 1.15 -6.30 1.04
C PHE A 58 0.86 -5.23 -0.02
N GLN A 59 1.88 -4.75 -0.73
CA GLN A 59 1.73 -3.73 -1.77
C GLN A 59 0.79 -4.18 -2.89
N GLY A 60 0.89 -5.45 -3.32
CA GLY A 60 -0.02 -6.02 -4.31
C GLY A 60 -1.47 -6.03 -3.83
N ASN A 61 -1.71 -6.49 -2.61
CA ASN A 61 -3.05 -6.51 -2.02
C ASN A 61 -3.61 -5.10 -1.82
N PHE A 62 -2.80 -4.18 -1.29
CA PHE A 62 -3.19 -2.79 -1.11
C PHE A 62 -3.59 -2.13 -2.44
N PHE A 63 -2.82 -2.36 -3.50
CA PHE A 63 -3.15 -1.88 -4.84
C PHE A 63 -4.47 -2.45 -5.40
N GLU A 64 -4.77 -3.72 -5.15
CA GLU A 64 -6.07 -4.29 -5.54
C GLU A 64 -7.23 -3.63 -4.78
N GLU A 65 -7.07 -3.36 -3.50
CA GLU A 65 -8.08 -2.64 -2.71
C GLU A 65 -8.28 -1.20 -3.19
N MET A 66 -7.20 -0.48 -3.53
CA MET A 66 -7.27 0.85 -4.16
C MET A 66 -8.10 0.82 -5.45
N LYS A 67 -7.89 -0.16 -6.32
CA LYS A 67 -8.66 -0.30 -7.56
C LYS A 67 -10.15 -0.57 -7.30
N LYS A 68 -10.47 -1.35 -6.27
CA LYS A 68 -11.87 -1.60 -5.88
C LYS A 68 -12.53 -0.33 -5.38
N VAL A 69 -11.90 0.36 -4.44
CA VAL A 69 -12.44 1.62 -3.89
C VAL A 69 -12.62 2.67 -4.98
N LYS A 70 -11.63 2.84 -5.87
CA LYS A 70 -11.75 3.74 -7.03
C LYS A 70 -13.00 3.44 -7.85
N ARG A 71 -13.26 2.17 -8.19
CA ARG A 71 -14.45 1.78 -8.98
C ARG A 71 -15.75 2.09 -8.25
N MET A 72 -15.77 1.91 -6.93
CA MET A 72 -16.93 2.23 -6.12
C MET A 72 -17.18 3.75 -6.11
N ILE A 73 -16.14 4.56 -5.91
CA ILE A 73 -16.24 6.03 -5.99
C ILE A 73 -16.70 6.47 -7.39
N ASP A 74 -16.15 5.88 -8.46
CA ASP A 74 -16.59 6.17 -9.84
C ASP A 74 -18.08 5.84 -10.04
N SER A 75 -18.62 4.84 -9.35
CA SER A 75 -20.05 4.48 -9.44
C SER A 75 -21.00 5.48 -8.78
N LEU A 76 -20.51 6.37 -7.91
CA LEU A 76 -21.32 7.44 -7.30
C LEU A 76 -21.84 8.45 -8.34
N GLU A 77 -21.23 8.51 -9.52
CA GLU A 77 -21.67 9.37 -10.63
C GLU A 77 -22.91 8.83 -11.36
N VAL A 78 -23.28 7.56 -11.17
CA VAL A 78 -24.35 6.93 -11.95
C VAL A 78 -25.73 7.49 -11.51
N PRO A 79 -26.59 7.94 -12.45
CA PRO A 79 -27.95 8.35 -12.15
C PRO A 79 -28.74 7.21 -11.47
N GLY A 80 -29.40 7.50 -10.33
CA GLY A 80 -30.14 6.50 -9.55
C GLY A 80 -29.34 5.71 -8.50
N ALA A 81 -28.04 5.95 -8.34
CA ALA A 81 -27.26 5.36 -7.25
C ALA A 81 -27.77 5.81 -5.87
N GLN A 82 -27.82 4.88 -4.90
CA GLN A 82 -28.16 5.18 -3.52
C GLN A 82 -26.92 5.71 -2.78
N ILE A 83 -26.60 6.99 -2.97
CA ILE A 83 -25.38 7.64 -2.46
C ILE A 83 -25.14 7.31 -0.99
N ASN A 84 -26.15 7.48 -0.13
CA ASN A 84 -26.01 7.21 1.31
C ASN A 84 -25.63 5.76 1.66
N TYR A 85 -26.03 4.79 0.84
CA TYR A 85 -25.67 3.38 1.04
C TYR A 85 -24.26 3.10 0.48
N GLU A 86 -23.99 3.54 -0.74
CA GLU A 86 -22.71 3.35 -1.42
C GLU A 86 -21.57 4.02 -0.65
N SER A 87 -21.76 5.25 -0.18
CA SER A 87 -20.76 6.00 0.60
C SER A 87 -20.43 5.32 1.93
N LYS A 88 -21.41 4.69 2.59
CA LYS A 88 -21.15 3.90 3.80
C LYS A 88 -20.30 2.66 3.49
N LEU A 89 -20.58 2.00 2.37
CA LEU A 89 -19.82 0.85 1.92
C LEU A 89 -18.38 1.23 1.56
N ILE A 90 -18.20 2.35 0.83
CA ILE A 90 -16.89 2.92 0.51
C ILE A 90 -16.13 3.28 1.79
N SER A 91 -16.78 3.98 2.73
CA SER A 91 -16.19 4.37 4.02
C SER A 91 -15.71 3.15 4.82
N SER A 92 -16.54 2.10 4.90
CA SER A 92 -16.15 0.84 5.55
C SER A 92 -14.90 0.25 4.90
N LYS A 93 -14.83 0.29 3.57
CA LYS A 93 -13.69 -0.24 2.83
C LYS A 93 -12.41 0.57 3.03
N LEU A 94 -12.52 1.89 3.11
CA LEU A 94 -11.41 2.78 3.42
C LEU A 94 -10.87 2.55 4.85
N VAL A 95 -11.76 2.32 5.83
CA VAL A 95 -11.35 1.96 7.20
C VAL A 95 -10.62 0.62 7.21
N GLU A 96 -11.12 -0.40 6.50
CA GLU A 96 -10.42 -1.69 6.36
C GLU A 96 -9.03 -1.51 5.73
N MET A 97 -8.92 -0.69 4.69
CA MET A 97 -7.63 -0.38 4.05
C MET A 97 -6.68 0.30 5.04
N GLN A 98 -7.15 1.30 5.81
CA GLN A 98 -6.34 1.97 6.82
C GLN A 98 -5.82 1.01 7.90
N GLN A 99 -6.69 0.10 8.36
CA GLN A 99 -6.33 -0.91 9.36
C GLN A 99 -5.35 -1.95 8.83
N SER A 100 -5.33 -2.19 7.52
CA SER A 100 -4.40 -3.15 6.90
C SER A 100 -2.97 -2.63 6.80
N ILE A 101 -2.75 -1.31 6.94
CA ILE A 101 -1.43 -0.69 6.84
C ILE A 101 -0.57 -1.13 8.03
N PRO A 102 0.59 -1.78 7.81
CA PRO A 102 1.48 -2.20 8.88
C PRO A 102 1.96 -1.00 9.70
N THR A 103 1.66 -1.01 11.01
CA THR A 103 2.12 0.01 11.96
C THR A 103 3.55 -0.23 12.45
N ALA A 104 4.20 -1.29 11.95
CA ALA A 104 5.40 -1.87 12.54
C ALA A 104 6.63 -0.95 12.50
N ASP A 105 6.66 0.03 11.60
CA ASP A 105 7.66 1.09 11.61
C ASP A 105 7.04 2.37 11.06
N SER A 106 7.07 3.45 11.85
CA SER A 106 6.72 4.82 11.45
C SER A 106 7.67 5.33 10.36
N THR A 107 7.57 4.74 9.18
CA THR A 107 8.38 5.00 8.01
C THR A 107 7.57 5.82 7.01
N TYR A 108 8.26 6.49 6.09
CA TYR A 108 7.65 7.16 4.94
C TYR A 108 6.59 6.31 4.19
N LEU A 109 6.72 4.97 4.18
CA LEU A 109 5.75 4.08 3.56
C LEU A 109 4.39 4.09 4.28
N TYR A 110 4.37 4.13 5.61
CA TYR A 110 3.13 4.22 6.38
C TYR A 110 2.37 5.52 6.05
N ASP A 111 3.09 6.64 6.05
CA ASP A 111 2.55 7.96 5.73
C ASP A 111 2.05 8.02 4.29
N MET A 112 2.78 7.40 3.35
CA MET A 112 2.38 7.28 1.95
C MET A 112 1.06 6.51 1.81
N HIS A 113 0.94 5.33 2.42
CA HIS A 113 -0.30 4.54 2.36
C HIS A 113 -1.47 5.25 3.02
N THR A 114 -1.25 5.90 4.16
CA THR A 114 -2.28 6.69 4.85
C THR A 114 -2.73 7.87 4.00
N SER A 115 -1.79 8.61 3.39
CA SER A 115 -2.10 9.72 2.49
C SER A 115 -2.92 9.29 1.27
N ILE A 116 -2.69 8.07 0.77
CA ILE A 116 -3.49 7.49 -0.31
C ILE A 116 -4.93 7.22 0.16
N VAL A 117 -5.11 6.69 1.36
CA VAL A 117 -6.45 6.46 1.93
C VAL A 117 -7.17 7.79 2.12
N ASP A 118 -6.50 8.80 2.69
CA ASP A 118 -7.04 10.14 2.88
C ASP A 118 -7.47 10.78 1.56
N LEU A 119 -6.66 10.64 0.50
CA LEU A 119 -7.02 11.10 -0.85
C LEU A 119 -8.33 10.47 -1.33
N TYR A 120 -8.56 9.18 -1.10
CA TYR A 120 -9.82 8.53 -1.49
C TYR A 120 -11.02 9.01 -0.66
N VAL A 121 -10.82 9.32 0.63
CA VAL A 121 -11.85 9.96 1.46
C VAL A 121 -12.23 11.31 0.86
N GLU A 122 -11.23 12.16 0.58
CA GLU A 122 -11.47 13.47 -0.04
C GLU A 122 -12.15 13.35 -1.41
N MET A 123 -11.77 12.37 -2.22
CA MET A 123 -12.42 12.12 -3.51
C MET A 123 -13.89 11.74 -3.34
N MET A 124 -14.22 10.86 -2.39
CA MET A 124 -15.60 10.48 -2.10
C MET A 124 -16.44 11.71 -1.69
N ASP A 125 -15.96 12.48 -0.72
CA ASP A 125 -16.63 13.68 -0.21
C ASP A 125 -16.85 14.71 -1.32
N ASN A 126 -15.85 14.91 -2.18
CA ASN A 126 -15.96 15.82 -3.32
C ASN A 126 -16.99 15.35 -4.35
N LYS A 127 -17.13 14.04 -4.60
CA LYS A 127 -18.16 13.50 -5.51
C LYS A 127 -19.56 13.70 -4.94
N GLU A 128 -19.76 13.45 -3.65
CA GLU A 128 -21.04 13.72 -2.98
C GLU A 128 -21.43 15.20 -3.08
N LYS A 129 -20.47 16.08 -2.79
CA LYS A 129 -20.68 17.52 -2.87
C LYS A 129 -21.02 17.97 -4.30
N LEU A 130 -20.28 17.50 -5.31
CA LEU A 130 -20.57 17.80 -6.72
C LEU A 130 -22.00 17.41 -7.11
N ARG A 131 -22.46 16.24 -6.66
CA ARG A 131 -23.82 15.80 -6.94
C ARG A 131 -24.87 16.67 -6.27
N SER A 132 -24.67 17.00 -4.99
CA SER A 132 -25.58 17.90 -4.26
C SER A 132 -25.71 19.28 -4.93
N LEU A 133 -24.62 19.78 -5.52
CA LEU A 133 -24.62 21.03 -6.26
C LEU A 133 -25.36 20.91 -7.60
N SER A 134 -25.20 19.78 -8.31
CA SER A 134 -25.94 19.51 -9.54
C SER A 134 -27.45 19.44 -9.31
N ASP A 135 -27.90 18.83 -8.22
CA ASP A 135 -29.33 18.75 -7.86
C ASP A 135 -29.89 20.15 -7.51
N ALA A 136 -29.09 20.97 -6.83
CA ALA A 136 -29.45 22.34 -6.49
C ALA A 136 -29.57 23.24 -7.74
N GLU A 137 -28.69 23.08 -8.73
CA GLU A 137 -28.76 23.80 -10.01
C GLU A 137 -30.05 23.49 -10.77
N GLY A 138 -30.45 22.22 -10.83
CA GLY A 138 -31.73 21.82 -11.43
C GLY A 138 -32.93 22.49 -10.73
N THR A 139 -32.93 22.48 -9.39
CA THR A 139 -33.99 23.13 -8.60
C THR A 139 -34.05 24.65 -8.85
N ILE A 140 -32.90 25.30 -9.02
CA ILE A 140 -32.83 26.73 -9.34
C ILE A 140 -33.44 27.02 -10.71
N GLU A 141 -33.16 26.21 -11.73
CA GLU A 141 -33.76 26.36 -13.06
C GLU A 141 -35.29 26.18 -13.01
N GLU A 142 -35.79 25.17 -12.29
CA GLU A 142 -37.23 24.99 -12.08
C GLU A 142 -37.89 26.21 -11.44
N TYR A 143 -37.26 26.79 -10.41
CA TYR A 143 -37.77 28.00 -9.77
C TYR A 143 -37.73 29.23 -10.68
N LYS A 144 -36.72 29.36 -11.55
CA LYS A 144 -36.66 30.45 -12.54
C LYS A 144 -37.81 30.36 -13.53
N ASP A 145 -38.11 29.16 -14.02
CA ASP A 145 -39.21 28.92 -14.95
C ASP A 145 -40.57 29.20 -14.29
N ALA A 146 -40.79 28.69 -13.08
CA ALA A 146 -42.01 28.96 -12.32
C ALA A 146 -42.21 30.47 -12.04
N LEU A 147 -41.13 31.19 -11.71
CA LEU A 147 -41.18 32.63 -11.48
C LEU A 147 -41.50 33.39 -12.77
N LYS A 148 -40.92 32.97 -13.91
CA LYS A 148 -41.23 33.54 -15.22
C LYS A 148 -42.70 33.35 -15.57
N GLN A 149 -43.22 32.14 -15.39
CA GLN A 149 -44.62 31.83 -15.68
C GLN A 149 -45.58 32.62 -14.77
N CYS A 150 -45.31 32.67 -13.46
CA CYS A 150 -46.08 33.48 -12.51
C CYS A 150 -46.10 34.97 -12.91
N ARG A 151 -44.97 35.51 -13.41
CA ARG A 151 -44.93 36.89 -13.93
C ARG A 151 -45.75 37.08 -15.20
N GLU A 152 -45.80 36.09 -16.08
CA GLU A 152 -46.62 36.12 -17.30
C GLU A 152 -48.11 36.06 -16.96
N ASP A 153 -48.50 35.15 -16.06
CA ASP A 153 -49.87 35.02 -15.57
C ASP A 153 -50.35 36.29 -14.85
N LEU A 154 -49.50 36.91 -14.04
CA LEU A 154 -49.82 38.16 -13.35
C LEU A 154 -50.03 39.31 -14.35
N LYS A 155 -49.17 39.44 -15.36
CA LYS A 155 -49.37 40.41 -16.45
C LYS A 155 -50.66 40.17 -17.21
N GLN A 156 -51.03 38.91 -17.43
CA GLN A 156 -52.28 38.56 -18.09
C GLN A 156 -53.49 38.94 -17.23
N ALA A 157 -53.49 38.58 -15.94
CA ALA A 157 -54.54 38.95 -15.00
C ALA A 157 -54.71 40.47 -14.86
N GLU A 158 -53.62 41.23 -14.82
CA GLU A 158 -53.65 42.71 -14.82
C GLU A 158 -54.29 43.28 -16.09
N ARG A 159 -53.99 42.70 -17.26
CA ARG A 159 -54.62 43.11 -18.54
C ARG A 159 -56.11 42.83 -18.55
N GLU A 160 -56.53 41.66 -18.06
CA GLU A 160 -57.94 41.27 -17.97
C GLU A 160 -58.72 42.13 -16.97
N LEU A 161 -58.11 42.53 -15.85
CA LEU A 161 -58.71 43.47 -14.91
C LEU A 161 -58.86 44.88 -15.51
N ARG A 162 -57.88 45.34 -16.29
CA ARG A 162 -57.94 46.63 -16.98
C ARG A 162 -58.94 46.68 -18.13
N SER A 163 -59.25 45.56 -18.78
CA SER A 163 -60.25 45.51 -19.85
C SER A 163 -61.70 45.39 -19.36
N ARG A 164 -61.90 45.13 -18.06
CA ARG A 164 -63.22 45.01 -17.41
C ARG A 164 -63.72 46.28 -16.71
N ASN A 165 -62.89 47.32 -16.59
CA ASN A 165 -63.27 48.66 -16.14
C ASN A 165 -63.30 49.63 -17.33
#